data_AF-A0A519Y2L2-F1
#
_entry.id   AF-A0A519Y2L2-F1
#
_cell.length_a   1.000
_cell.length_b   1.000
_cell.length_c   1.000
_cell.angle_alpha   90.00
_cell.angle_beta   90.00
_cell.angle_gamma   90.00
#
_symmetry.space_group_name_H-M   'P 1'
#
loop_
_entity.id
_entity.type
_entity.pdbx_description
1 polymer ?
#
loop_
_entity_poly.entity_id
_entity_poly.type
_entity_poly.pdbx_seq_one_letter_code
_entity_poly.pdbx_strand_id
1 'polypeptide(L)'
;FSIASVTGAGLAPTYQWRVDGSDVNGATGPVFVSTTLRNGQVVTLRLRTTDNCGQAVTVVSAGVAASILPPTLVDAGPDKEILAGTSVTLEGTASGTYPVTWTPNIGLTFPANDPLRPLVAPLVTTTYTISAGSGGCASSDQVTVTVRQPIRIPNAISPNGDGNDDTWQIDNIEQFPDNTVNIFNRWGNKIFSATNYSRANEWRGDINGQPAPIGTYYYVVVTKGPLGRSYAGWIVIVR
;
A
#
# COMPACT_ATOMS: atom_id res chain seq x y z
N PHE A 1 -24.06 25.15 -11.15
CA PHE A 1 -23.97 26.59 -10.82
C PHE A 1 -25.36 27.06 -10.43
N SER A 2 -25.52 27.83 -9.36
CA SER A 2 -26.82 28.35 -8.91
C SER A 2 -26.71 29.82 -8.57
N ILE A 3 -27.83 30.53 -8.67
CA ILE A 3 -27.94 31.91 -8.20
C ILE A 3 -27.91 31.90 -6.67
N ALA A 4 -26.88 32.48 -6.07
CA ALA A 4 -26.76 32.55 -4.61
C ALA A 4 -27.62 33.66 -4.00
N SER A 5 -27.60 34.86 -4.58
CA SER A 5 -28.45 35.98 -4.19
C SER A 5 -28.59 36.98 -5.34
N VAL A 6 -29.71 37.72 -5.36
CA VAL A 6 -29.94 38.83 -6.29
C VAL A 6 -30.55 39.98 -5.49
N THR A 7 -29.95 41.16 -5.56
CA THR A 7 -30.43 42.37 -4.91
C THR A 7 -30.71 43.45 -5.95
N GLY A 8 -31.84 44.15 -5.84
CA GLY A 8 -32.19 45.25 -6.76
C GLY A 8 -32.50 44.80 -8.19
N ALA A 9 -33.15 43.65 -8.37
CA ALA A 9 -33.36 43.02 -9.69
C ALA A 9 -34.40 43.71 -10.61
N GLY A 10 -35.07 44.77 -10.15
CA GLY A 10 -36.18 45.41 -10.86
C GLY A 10 -37.46 44.57 -10.89
N LEU A 11 -38.44 45.01 -11.68
CA LEU A 11 -39.81 44.45 -11.68
C LEU A 11 -39.95 43.12 -12.44
N ALA A 12 -39.05 42.82 -13.37
CA ALA A 12 -39.09 41.58 -14.18
C ALA A 12 -37.69 41.19 -14.70
N PRO A 13 -36.76 40.73 -13.83
CA PRO A 13 -35.46 40.27 -14.28
C PRO A 13 -35.58 39.00 -15.13
N THR A 14 -34.80 38.97 -16.21
CA THR A 14 -34.59 37.77 -17.03
C THR A 14 -33.14 37.34 -16.92
N TYR A 15 -32.92 36.02 -16.86
CA TYR A 15 -31.60 35.42 -16.67
C TYR A 15 -31.16 34.69 -17.94
N GLN A 16 -29.85 34.71 -18.18
CA GLN A 16 -29.23 33.96 -19.26
C GLN A 16 -27.82 33.52 -18.84
N TRP A 17 -27.61 32.21 -18.68
CA TRP A 17 -26.30 31.65 -18.41
C TRP A 17 -25.40 31.73 -19.64
N ARG A 18 -24.11 31.98 -19.40
CA ARG A 18 -23.06 32.16 -20.41
C ARG A 18 -21.84 31.32 -20.07
N VAL A 19 -21.20 30.77 -21.09
CA VAL A 19 -19.92 30.05 -21.00
C VAL A 19 -18.93 30.75 -21.91
N ASP A 20 -17.77 31.17 -21.37
CA ASP A 20 -16.74 31.95 -22.07
C ASP A 20 -17.32 33.18 -22.80
N GLY A 21 -18.32 33.81 -22.19
CA GLY A 21 -19.00 34.98 -22.76
C GLY A 21 -20.05 34.66 -23.84
N SER A 22 -20.29 33.40 -24.21
CA SER A 22 -21.34 33.03 -25.16
C SER A 22 -22.61 32.56 -24.44
N ASP A 23 -23.78 32.99 -24.91
CA ASP A 23 -25.07 32.59 -24.33
C ASP A 23 -25.33 31.08 -24.54
N VAL A 24 -25.69 30.36 -23.47
CA VAL A 24 -26.07 28.95 -23.57
C VAL A 24 -27.57 28.86 -23.85
N ASN A 25 -27.94 28.33 -25.02
CA ASN A 25 -29.33 28.31 -25.46
C ASN A 25 -30.27 27.66 -24.43
N GLY A 26 -31.38 28.35 -24.11
CA GLY A 26 -32.39 27.87 -23.15
C GLY A 26 -31.98 27.89 -21.67
N ALA A 27 -30.75 28.27 -21.34
CA ALA A 27 -30.28 28.31 -19.96
C ALA A 27 -30.71 29.62 -19.25
N THR A 28 -32.00 29.73 -18.93
CA THR A 28 -32.61 30.91 -18.30
C THR A 28 -33.10 30.66 -16.86
N GLY A 29 -32.95 29.43 -16.36
CA GLY A 29 -33.38 29.03 -15.02
C GLY A 29 -32.44 29.50 -13.90
N PRO A 30 -32.88 29.36 -12.63
CA PRO A 30 -32.10 29.75 -11.45
C PRO A 30 -30.88 28.84 -11.16
N VAL A 31 -30.84 27.67 -11.81
CA VAL A 31 -29.75 26.70 -11.72
C VAL A 31 -29.30 26.35 -13.13
N PHE A 32 -27.99 26.34 -13.33
CA PHE A 32 -27.34 25.83 -14.53
C PHE A 32 -26.57 24.56 -14.23
N VAL A 33 -26.96 23.51 -14.94
CA VAL A 33 -26.28 22.22 -14.99
C VAL A 33 -25.78 22.00 -16.42
N SER A 34 -24.59 21.45 -16.55
CA SER A 34 -24.01 21.12 -17.85
C SER A 34 -23.07 19.94 -17.69
N THR A 35 -23.07 19.06 -18.70
CA THR A 35 -22.15 17.93 -18.85
C THR A 35 -21.10 18.19 -19.92
N THR A 36 -21.15 19.33 -20.60
CA THR A 36 -20.32 19.65 -21.76
C THR A 36 -19.26 20.72 -21.51
N LEU A 37 -19.20 21.24 -20.27
CA LEU A 37 -18.15 22.17 -19.86
C LEU A 37 -16.77 21.51 -19.99
N ARG A 38 -15.78 22.33 -20.35
CA ARG A 38 -14.37 21.96 -20.40
C ARG A 38 -13.62 22.65 -19.26
N ASN A 39 -12.47 22.08 -18.90
CA ASN A 39 -11.60 22.67 -17.89
C ASN A 39 -11.23 24.11 -18.25
N GLY A 40 -11.33 25.01 -17.27
CA GLY A 40 -10.98 26.42 -17.42
C GLY A 40 -12.07 27.30 -18.02
N GLN A 41 -13.17 26.73 -18.53
CA GLN A 41 -14.27 27.54 -19.06
C GLN A 41 -14.95 28.34 -17.96
N VAL A 42 -15.24 29.61 -18.24
CA VAL A 42 -15.78 30.53 -17.25
C VAL A 42 -17.29 30.62 -17.42
N VAL A 43 -18.02 30.22 -16.37
CA VAL A 43 -19.47 30.34 -16.29
C VAL A 43 -19.83 31.69 -15.69
N THR A 44 -20.66 32.45 -16.38
CA THR A 44 -21.23 33.72 -15.92
C THR A 44 -22.75 33.71 -16.08
N LEU A 45 -23.44 34.56 -15.32
CA LEU A 45 -24.87 34.79 -15.45
C LEU A 45 -25.11 36.22 -15.91
N ARG A 46 -25.85 36.41 -17.00
CA ARG A 46 -26.35 37.72 -17.43
C ARG A 46 -27.77 37.91 -16.93
N LEU A 47 -28.03 39.03 -16.27
CA LEU A 47 -29.35 39.49 -15.87
C LEU A 47 -29.72 40.68 -16.74
N ARG A 48 -30.93 40.67 -17.32
CA ARG A 48 -31.55 41.83 -17.98
C ARG A 48 -32.81 42.23 -17.24
N THR A 49 -32.96 43.51 -16.95
CA THR A 49 -34.15 44.07 -16.29
C THR A 49 -34.44 45.47 -16.82
N THR A 50 -35.53 46.06 -16.34
CA THR A 50 -35.89 47.44 -16.64
C THR A 50 -35.77 48.25 -15.34
N ASP A 51 -35.11 49.40 -15.41
CA ASP A 51 -35.06 50.33 -14.28
C ASP A 51 -36.42 51.03 -14.06
N ASN A 52 -36.49 51.85 -13.01
CA ASN A 52 -37.71 52.59 -12.69
C ASN A 52 -38.10 53.63 -13.77
N CYS A 53 -37.19 53.94 -14.70
CA CYS A 53 -37.38 54.88 -15.80
C CYS A 53 -37.74 54.18 -17.12
N GLY A 54 -37.94 52.87 -17.13
CA GLY A 54 -38.27 52.12 -18.33
C GLY A 54 -37.05 51.78 -19.21
N GLN A 55 -35.82 52.05 -18.77
CA GLN A 55 -34.61 51.76 -19.53
C GLN A 55 -34.13 50.33 -19.28
N ALA A 56 -33.65 49.66 -20.34
CA ALA A 56 -33.11 48.32 -20.23
C ALA A 56 -31.72 48.35 -19.57
N VAL A 57 -31.55 47.58 -18.51
CA VAL A 57 -30.30 47.43 -17.77
C VAL A 57 -29.82 45.98 -17.88
N THR A 58 -28.53 45.80 -18.14
CA THR A 58 -27.89 44.48 -18.21
C THR A 58 -26.70 44.42 -17.25
N VAL A 59 -26.64 43.39 -16.42
CA VAL A 59 -25.48 43.10 -15.56
C VAL A 59 -25.00 41.68 -15.78
N VAL A 60 -23.71 41.43 -15.56
CA VAL A 60 -23.11 40.10 -15.64
C VAL A 60 -22.43 39.80 -14.32
N SER A 61 -22.63 38.58 -13.80
CA SER A 61 -21.99 38.13 -12.56
C SER A 61 -20.47 38.06 -12.69
N ALA A 62 -19.78 37.95 -11.55
CA ALA A 62 -18.42 37.42 -11.55
C ALA A 62 -18.39 36.03 -12.21
N GLY A 63 -17.29 35.73 -12.89
CA GLY A 63 -17.08 34.44 -13.54
C GLY A 63 -16.63 33.38 -12.55
N VAL A 64 -17.18 32.17 -12.68
CA VAL A 64 -16.70 30.99 -11.95
C VAL A 64 -16.11 30.02 -12.97
N ALA A 65 -14.81 29.77 -12.87
CA ALA A 65 -14.13 28.82 -13.74
C ALA A 65 -14.52 27.38 -13.38
N ALA A 66 -14.89 26.59 -14.39
CA ALA A 66 -15.10 25.16 -14.25
C ALA A 66 -13.74 24.46 -14.08
N SER A 67 -13.52 23.80 -12.94
CA SER A 67 -12.37 22.93 -12.73
C SER A 67 -12.78 21.49 -13.00
N ILE A 68 -12.43 20.99 -14.19
CA ILE A 68 -12.70 19.62 -14.60
C ILE A 68 -11.33 18.99 -14.85
N LEU A 69 -10.92 18.16 -13.92
CA LEU A 69 -9.63 17.51 -13.99
C LEU A 69 -9.83 16.05 -14.43
N PRO A 70 -8.90 15.49 -15.24
CA PRO A 70 -9.04 14.13 -15.73
C PRO A 70 -9.00 13.14 -14.55
N PRO A 71 -9.68 11.98 -14.67
CA PRO A 71 -9.52 10.89 -13.71
C PRO A 71 -8.05 10.50 -13.61
N THR A 72 -7.58 10.27 -12.40
CA THR A 72 -6.24 9.73 -12.17
C THR A 72 -6.31 8.21 -12.08
N LEU A 73 -5.40 7.54 -12.77
CA LEU A 73 -5.16 6.11 -12.60
C LEU A 73 -4.02 5.98 -11.60
N VAL A 74 -4.25 5.25 -10.53
CA VAL A 74 -3.29 5.01 -9.45
C VAL A 74 -3.05 3.51 -9.35
N ASP A 75 -1.79 3.13 -9.18
CA ASP A 75 -1.35 1.75 -8.96
C ASP A 75 -0.32 1.76 -7.83
N ALA A 76 -0.47 0.91 -6.82
CA ALA A 76 0.40 0.84 -5.67
C ALA A 76 1.67 0.00 -5.92
N GLY A 77 1.70 -0.73 -7.04
CA GLY A 77 2.68 -1.76 -7.35
C GLY A 77 2.33 -3.10 -6.67
N PRO A 78 3.13 -4.15 -6.94
CA PRO A 78 2.88 -5.47 -6.40
C PRO A 78 3.18 -5.55 -4.90
N ASP A 79 2.48 -6.45 -4.22
CA ASP A 79 2.77 -6.82 -2.82
C ASP A 79 4.24 -7.19 -2.62
N LYS A 80 4.74 -6.88 -1.42
CA LYS A 80 6.15 -7.08 -1.05
C LYS A 80 6.24 -7.92 0.23
N GLU A 81 7.36 -8.62 0.39
CA GLU A 81 7.73 -9.26 1.65
C GLU A 81 9.05 -8.70 2.17
N ILE A 82 9.14 -8.51 3.49
CA ILE A 82 10.37 -8.11 4.17
C ILE A 82 10.62 -8.96 5.42
N LEU A 83 11.88 -9.03 5.85
CA LEU A 83 12.21 -9.50 7.19
C LEU A 83 12.03 -8.37 8.20
N ALA A 84 11.57 -8.68 9.41
CA ALA A 84 11.45 -7.71 10.49
C ALA A 84 12.75 -6.92 10.70
N GLY A 85 12.65 -5.59 10.81
CA GLY A 85 13.79 -4.68 10.96
C GLY A 85 14.46 -4.28 9.64
N THR A 86 13.97 -4.75 8.49
CA THR A 86 14.43 -4.32 7.16
C THR A 86 13.45 -3.32 6.53
N SER A 87 13.84 -2.72 5.40
CA SER A 87 13.03 -1.77 4.65
C SER A 87 12.89 -2.19 3.18
N VAL A 88 11.81 -1.76 2.53
CA VAL A 88 11.57 -1.96 1.09
C VAL A 88 11.03 -0.68 0.45
N THR A 89 11.33 -0.46 -0.82
CA THR A 89 10.77 0.65 -1.61
C THR A 89 9.44 0.23 -2.24
N LEU A 90 8.40 1.05 -2.07
CA LEU A 90 7.14 0.89 -2.81
C LEU A 90 7.28 1.51 -4.21
N GLU A 91 6.56 0.96 -5.19
CA GLU A 91 6.71 1.32 -6.61
C GLU A 91 5.39 1.79 -7.20
N GLY A 92 4.83 2.86 -6.63
CA GLY A 92 3.53 3.38 -7.06
C GLY A 92 3.58 4.08 -8.42
N THR A 93 2.47 4.12 -9.14
CA THR A 93 2.29 4.99 -10.31
C THR A 93 1.02 5.80 -10.16
N ALA A 94 1.02 7.02 -10.69
CA ALA A 94 -0.15 7.87 -10.73
C ALA A 94 -0.15 8.66 -12.05
N SER A 95 -1.28 8.66 -12.76
CA SER A 95 -1.46 9.49 -13.94
C SER A 95 -1.99 10.88 -13.58
N GLY A 96 -1.69 11.87 -14.41
CA GLY A 96 -2.09 13.26 -14.18
C GLY A 96 -1.08 14.05 -13.33
N THR A 97 -1.54 15.16 -12.74
CA THR A 97 -0.68 16.13 -12.04
C THR A 97 -1.02 16.29 -10.56
N TYR A 98 -1.90 15.43 -10.04
CA TYR A 98 -2.30 15.49 -8.64
C TYR A 98 -1.17 15.06 -7.71
N PRO A 99 -1.00 15.73 -6.56
CA PRO A 99 -0.11 15.22 -5.53
C PRO A 99 -0.61 13.86 -5.05
N VAL A 100 0.35 12.98 -4.78
CA VAL A 100 0.11 11.63 -4.29
C VAL A 100 0.29 11.61 -2.79
N THR A 101 -0.54 10.84 -2.11
CA THR A 101 -0.45 10.60 -0.66
C THR A 101 -0.45 9.11 -0.36
N TRP A 102 0.26 8.72 0.69
CA TRP A 102 0.30 7.36 1.20
C TRP A 102 -0.27 7.28 2.62
N THR A 103 -1.09 6.27 2.88
CA THR A 103 -1.64 5.98 4.21
C THR A 103 -1.55 4.48 4.52
N PRO A 104 -1.26 4.05 5.76
CA PRO A 104 -0.96 4.88 6.92
C PRO A 104 0.45 5.48 6.83
N ASN A 105 0.68 6.63 7.47
CA ASN A 105 2.00 7.26 7.55
C ASN A 105 2.91 6.61 8.61
N ILE A 106 3.14 5.30 8.50
CA ILE A 106 3.93 4.51 9.46
C ILE A 106 5.18 4.01 8.76
N GLY A 107 6.36 4.33 9.31
CA GLY A 107 7.64 3.85 8.76
C GLY A 107 7.94 4.34 7.33
N LEU A 108 7.22 5.34 6.83
CA LEU A 108 7.35 5.93 5.50
C LEU A 108 8.41 7.03 5.49
N THR A 109 9.29 6.98 4.50
CA THR A 109 10.24 8.05 4.16
C THR A 109 10.28 8.23 2.66
N PHE A 110 10.61 9.45 2.20
CA PHE A 110 10.58 9.81 0.78
C PHE A 110 11.98 10.24 0.31
N PRO A 111 12.84 9.27 -0.08
CA PRO A 111 14.15 9.58 -0.63
C PRO A 111 14.03 10.50 -1.85
N ALA A 112 14.92 11.49 -1.94
CA ALA A 112 14.92 12.49 -3.02
C ALA A 112 13.58 13.25 -3.20
N ASN A 113 12.71 13.24 -2.18
CA ASN A 113 11.34 13.77 -2.24
C ASN A 113 10.48 13.12 -3.34
N ASP A 114 10.70 11.85 -3.66
CA ASP A 114 9.88 11.10 -4.62
C ASP A 114 8.66 10.46 -3.93
N PRO A 115 7.43 11.01 -4.10
CA PRO A 115 6.23 10.47 -3.47
C PRO A 115 5.77 9.13 -4.07
N LEU A 116 6.26 8.75 -5.26
CA LEU A 116 5.92 7.48 -5.91
C LEU A 116 6.87 6.34 -5.53
N ARG A 117 8.02 6.66 -4.93
CA ARG A 117 9.03 5.69 -4.50
C ARG A 117 9.37 5.84 -3.01
N PRO A 118 8.39 5.79 -2.09
CA PRO A 118 8.72 5.86 -0.68
C PRO A 118 9.41 4.58 -0.20
N LEU A 119 10.31 4.73 0.76
CA LEU A 119 10.90 3.64 1.51
C LEU A 119 10.07 3.39 2.77
N VAL A 120 9.66 2.13 2.98
CA VAL A 120 8.87 1.68 4.14
C VAL A 120 9.59 0.64 4.97
N ALA A 121 9.45 0.73 6.29
CA ALA A 121 9.99 -0.24 7.26
C ALA A 121 8.95 -0.59 8.35
N PRO A 122 7.80 -1.18 8.00
CA PRO A 122 6.78 -1.54 8.98
C PRO A 122 7.27 -2.66 9.92
N LEU A 123 6.83 -2.61 11.18
CA LEU A 123 7.16 -3.63 12.20
C LEU A 123 6.24 -4.85 12.15
N VAL A 124 5.05 -4.71 11.56
CA VAL A 124 4.04 -5.74 11.37
C VAL A 124 3.49 -5.65 9.95
N THR A 125 2.91 -6.74 9.43
CA THR A 125 2.28 -6.72 8.10
C THR A 125 1.32 -5.54 7.97
N THR A 126 1.57 -4.68 6.98
CA THR A 126 0.87 -3.40 6.81
C THR A 126 0.46 -3.22 5.36
N THR A 127 -0.79 -2.84 5.15
CA THR A 127 -1.31 -2.43 3.84
C THR A 127 -1.22 -0.93 3.70
N TYR A 128 -0.47 -0.47 2.70
CA TYR A 128 -0.36 0.93 2.32
C TYR A 128 -1.30 1.23 1.17
N THR A 129 -1.99 2.36 1.24
CA THR A 129 -2.87 2.88 0.21
C THR A 129 -2.24 4.12 -0.39
N ILE A 130 -2.03 4.12 -1.69
CA ILE A 130 -1.67 5.30 -2.48
C ILE A 130 -2.96 5.97 -2.95
N SER A 131 -3.04 7.30 -2.89
CA SER A 131 -4.20 8.06 -3.32
C SER A 131 -3.80 9.33 -4.04
N ALA A 132 -4.52 9.63 -5.13
CA ALA A 132 -4.38 10.86 -5.89
C ALA A 132 -5.75 11.34 -6.39
N GLY A 133 -5.84 12.62 -6.77
CA GLY A 133 -7.05 13.21 -7.34
C GLY A 133 -7.86 14.05 -6.36
N SER A 134 -9.03 14.50 -6.81
CA SER A 134 -9.93 15.35 -6.01
C SER A 134 -11.40 15.06 -6.34
N GLY A 135 -12.25 15.09 -5.31
CA GLY A 135 -13.69 14.83 -5.45
C GLY A 135 -13.98 13.50 -6.13
N GLY A 136 -14.93 13.49 -7.07
CA GLY A 136 -15.32 12.31 -7.84
C GLY A 136 -14.28 11.82 -8.87
N CYS A 137 -13.15 12.52 -9.01
CA CYS A 137 -12.04 12.12 -9.88
C CYS A 137 -10.86 11.52 -9.10
N ALA A 138 -11.01 11.34 -7.78
CA ALA A 138 -10.02 10.68 -6.95
C ALA A 138 -9.95 9.18 -7.23
N SER A 139 -8.74 8.63 -7.17
CA SER A 139 -8.46 7.20 -7.29
C SER A 139 -7.42 6.77 -6.27
N SER A 140 -7.44 5.49 -5.93
CA SER A 140 -6.56 4.90 -4.94
C SER A 140 -6.30 3.45 -5.24
N ASP A 141 -5.15 2.95 -4.83
CA ASP A 141 -4.80 1.54 -4.90
C ASP A 141 -3.99 1.12 -3.67
N GLN A 142 -3.86 -0.20 -3.43
CA GLN A 142 -3.25 -0.76 -2.24
C GLN A 142 -2.11 -1.73 -2.53
N VAL A 143 -1.09 -1.68 -1.69
CA VAL A 143 0.03 -2.63 -1.66
C VAL A 143 0.22 -3.14 -0.23
N THR A 144 0.35 -4.45 -0.08
CA THR A 144 0.59 -5.09 1.21
C THR A 144 2.07 -5.42 1.36
N VAL A 145 2.65 -4.96 2.48
CA VAL A 145 4.01 -5.33 2.89
C VAL A 145 3.91 -6.35 4.00
N THR A 146 4.18 -7.61 3.68
CA THR A 146 4.19 -8.72 4.64
C THR A 146 5.50 -8.73 5.41
N VAL A 147 5.43 -8.72 6.75
CA VAL A 147 6.61 -8.74 7.62
C VAL A 147 6.77 -10.14 8.21
N ARG A 148 7.85 -10.83 7.85
CA ARG A 148 8.21 -12.14 8.42
C ARG A 148 9.32 -11.99 9.47
N GLN A 149 9.26 -12.77 10.54
CA GLN A 149 10.35 -12.82 11.52
C GLN A 149 11.54 -13.62 10.95
N PRO A 150 12.79 -13.17 11.19
CA PRO A 150 13.96 -13.95 10.78
C PRO A 150 14.04 -15.25 11.59
N ILE A 151 14.45 -16.32 10.93
CA ILE A 151 14.68 -17.60 11.61
C ILE A 151 15.88 -17.49 12.55
N ARG A 152 15.81 -18.16 13.70
CA ARG A 152 16.95 -18.32 14.61
C ARG A 152 17.23 -19.79 14.77
N ILE A 153 18.46 -20.18 14.42
CA ILE A 153 18.88 -21.58 14.43
C ILE A 153 19.77 -21.76 15.66
N PRO A 154 19.32 -22.48 16.71
CA PRO A 154 20.18 -22.78 17.84
C PRO A 154 21.27 -23.77 17.41
N ASN A 155 22.42 -23.65 18.06
CA ASN A 155 23.59 -24.48 17.80
C ASN A 155 23.80 -25.57 18.87
N ALA A 156 22.84 -25.79 19.77
CA ALA A 156 22.91 -26.84 20.77
C ALA A 156 21.52 -27.40 21.08
N ILE A 157 21.48 -28.67 21.49
CA ILE A 157 20.32 -29.34 22.10
C ILE A 157 20.79 -30.25 23.25
N SER A 158 19.93 -30.46 24.23
CA SER A 158 20.13 -31.34 25.39
C SER A 158 19.01 -32.38 25.50
N PRO A 159 18.96 -33.40 24.61
CA PRO A 159 17.91 -34.42 24.62
C PRO A 159 18.05 -35.39 25.81
N ASN A 160 17.67 -34.91 27.00
CA ASN A 160 17.74 -35.61 28.29
C ASN A 160 16.34 -35.90 28.89
N GLY A 161 15.28 -35.36 28.28
CA GLY A 161 13.89 -35.56 28.66
C GLY A 161 13.40 -34.64 29.79
N ASP A 162 14.12 -33.55 30.09
CA ASP A 162 13.74 -32.59 31.12
C ASP A 162 12.77 -31.48 30.64
N GLY A 163 12.46 -31.47 29.34
CA GLY A 163 11.57 -30.51 28.69
C GLY A 163 12.27 -29.28 28.12
N ASN A 164 13.57 -29.08 28.36
CA ASN A 164 14.35 -27.94 27.86
C ASN A 164 15.33 -28.40 26.79
N ASP A 165 15.28 -27.73 25.62
CA ASP A 165 16.17 -28.00 24.47
C ASP A 165 16.26 -29.50 24.07
N ASP A 166 15.20 -30.28 24.37
CA ASP A 166 15.11 -31.71 24.07
C ASP A 166 14.99 -32.02 22.57
N THR A 167 14.53 -31.03 21.82
CA THR A 167 14.38 -31.08 20.37
C THR A 167 15.08 -29.89 19.74
N TRP A 168 15.44 -30.03 18.46
CA TRP A 168 16.06 -28.93 17.74
C TRP A 168 15.02 -27.94 17.24
N GLN A 169 14.64 -27.05 18.13
CA GLN A 169 13.65 -26.02 17.91
C GLN A 169 14.26 -24.88 17.08
N ILE A 170 13.87 -24.72 15.81
CA ILE A 170 14.30 -23.57 15.01
C ILE A 170 13.23 -22.49 15.09
N ASP A 171 13.54 -21.38 15.76
CA ASP A 171 12.58 -20.30 15.95
C ASP A 171 12.17 -19.67 14.62
N ASN A 172 10.88 -19.35 14.50
CA ASN A 172 10.25 -18.70 13.36
C ASN A 172 10.34 -19.48 12.03
N ILE A 173 10.74 -20.76 12.03
CA ILE A 173 10.83 -21.55 10.80
C ILE A 173 9.47 -21.74 10.13
N GLU A 174 8.38 -21.69 10.90
CA GLU A 174 7.00 -21.72 10.42
C GLU A 174 6.61 -20.50 9.56
N GLN A 175 7.36 -19.40 9.64
CA GLN A 175 7.23 -18.27 8.70
C GLN A 175 7.63 -18.66 7.27
N PHE A 176 8.31 -19.80 7.10
CA PHE A 176 8.78 -20.36 5.85
C PHE A 176 8.28 -21.80 5.69
N PRO A 177 6.99 -22.01 5.38
CA PRO A 177 6.37 -23.34 5.40
C PRO A 177 6.97 -24.30 4.36
N ASP A 178 7.48 -23.78 3.24
CA ASP A 178 8.32 -24.54 2.31
C ASP A 178 9.79 -24.39 2.73
N ASN A 179 10.20 -25.28 3.63
CA ASN A 179 11.58 -25.39 4.07
C ASN A 179 12.05 -26.85 4.04
N THR A 180 13.36 -27.03 4.06
CA THR A 180 13.99 -28.33 4.23
C THR A 180 15.09 -28.24 5.27
N VAL A 181 15.18 -29.26 6.12
CA VAL A 181 16.20 -29.39 7.15
C VAL A 181 16.92 -30.70 6.93
N ASN A 182 18.24 -30.65 6.81
CA ASN A 182 19.10 -31.82 6.70
C ASN A 182 20.19 -31.73 7.76
N ILE A 183 20.47 -32.84 8.44
CA ILE A 183 21.52 -32.94 9.45
C ILE A 183 22.46 -34.06 9.05
N PHE A 184 23.75 -33.82 9.23
CA PHE A 184 24.84 -34.67 8.82
C PHE A 184 25.75 -34.94 10.01
N ASN A 185 26.31 -36.15 10.07
CA ASN A 185 27.37 -36.45 11.01
C ASN A 185 28.72 -35.88 10.54
N ARG A 186 29.76 -36.05 11.36
CA ARG A 186 31.12 -35.54 11.08
C ARG A 186 31.75 -36.11 9.80
N TRP A 187 31.26 -37.25 9.29
CA TRP A 187 31.75 -37.87 8.06
C TRP A 187 30.96 -37.43 6.82
N GLY A 188 29.99 -36.52 6.97
CA GLY A 188 29.16 -36.02 5.87
C GLY A 188 27.96 -36.92 5.52
N ASN A 189 27.72 -38.00 6.28
CA ASN A 189 26.52 -38.81 6.05
C ASN A 189 25.30 -38.10 6.62
N LYS A 190 24.23 -38.00 5.82
CA LYS A 190 22.95 -37.45 6.25
C LYS A 190 22.29 -38.40 7.26
N ILE A 191 21.99 -37.89 8.45
CA ILE A 191 21.39 -38.63 9.56
C ILE A 191 19.93 -38.25 9.83
N PHE A 192 19.53 -37.06 9.41
CA PHE A 192 18.15 -36.57 9.53
C PHE A 192 17.80 -35.73 8.30
N SER A 193 16.53 -35.80 7.90
CA SER A 193 15.99 -35.05 6.78
C SER A 193 14.51 -34.81 7.01
N ALA A 194 14.08 -33.56 6.86
CA ALA A 194 12.68 -33.18 6.94
C ALA A 194 12.37 -32.11 5.90
N THR A 195 11.17 -32.20 5.34
CA THR A 195 10.53 -31.10 4.61
C THR A 195 9.47 -30.48 5.50
N ASN A 196 9.17 -29.19 5.29
CA ASN A 196 8.17 -28.46 6.06
C ASN A 196 8.45 -28.61 7.58
N TYR A 197 9.71 -28.42 7.97
CA TYR A 197 10.12 -28.52 9.35
C TYR A 197 9.38 -27.48 10.19
N SER A 198 8.88 -27.93 11.33
CA SER A 198 8.01 -27.19 12.25
C SER A 198 8.04 -27.86 13.62
N ARG A 199 7.29 -27.31 14.59
CA ARG A 199 7.07 -27.93 15.91
C ARG A 199 6.61 -29.39 15.87
N ALA A 200 5.95 -29.82 14.79
CA ALA A 200 5.37 -31.17 14.70
C ALA A 200 6.39 -32.27 14.34
N ASN A 201 7.55 -31.91 13.77
CA ASN A 201 8.52 -32.86 13.24
C ASN A 201 9.96 -32.47 13.59
N GLU A 202 10.16 -31.86 14.76
CA GLU A 202 11.47 -31.46 15.25
C GLU A 202 12.40 -32.66 15.45
N TRP A 203 13.67 -32.49 15.12
CA TRP A 203 14.69 -33.51 15.37
C TRP A 203 14.94 -33.64 16.87
N ARG A 204 14.90 -34.87 17.39
CA ARG A 204 15.01 -35.15 18.83
C ARG A 204 16.43 -35.53 19.26
N GLY A 205 17.42 -35.27 18.41
CA GLY A 205 18.80 -35.71 18.66
C GLY A 205 18.98 -37.22 18.55
N ASP A 206 18.16 -37.90 17.74
CA ASP A 206 18.24 -39.35 17.50
C ASP A 206 18.73 -39.67 16.06
N ILE A 207 19.34 -40.84 15.89
CA ILE A 207 19.74 -41.39 14.60
C ILE A 207 19.06 -42.76 14.49
N ASN A 208 18.13 -42.89 13.54
CA ASN A 208 17.33 -44.11 13.35
C ASN A 208 16.62 -44.56 14.64
N GLY A 209 16.08 -43.61 15.42
CA GLY A 209 15.36 -43.89 16.67
C GLY A 209 16.25 -44.21 17.88
N GLN A 210 17.58 -44.21 17.72
CA GLN A 210 18.53 -44.36 18.82
C GLN A 210 19.16 -43.01 19.18
N PRO A 211 19.39 -42.70 20.47
CA PRO A 211 20.02 -41.45 20.87
C PRO A 211 21.38 -41.26 20.16
N ALA A 212 21.55 -40.11 19.52
CA ALA A 212 22.79 -39.80 18.84
C ALA A 212 23.92 -39.59 19.87
N PRO A 213 25.17 -40.00 19.56
CA PRO A 213 26.32 -39.71 20.42
C PRO A 213 26.45 -38.21 20.76
N ILE A 214 26.99 -37.89 21.94
CA ILE A 214 27.38 -36.52 22.27
C ILE A 214 28.44 -36.07 21.26
N GLY A 215 28.28 -34.87 20.73
CA GLY A 215 29.23 -34.32 19.76
C GLY A 215 28.62 -33.30 18.82
N THR A 216 29.43 -32.89 17.85
CA THR A 216 29.08 -31.89 16.85
C THR A 216 28.55 -32.57 15.58
N TYR A 217 27.39 -32.09 15.14
CA TYR A 217 26.73 -32.42 13.89
C TYR A 217 26.67 -31.16 13.03
N TYR A 218 26.39 -31.33 11.74
CA TYR A 218 26.31 -30.23 10.78
C TYR A 218 24.92 -30.18 10.19
N TYR A 219 24.41 -28.99 9.92
CA TYR A 219 23.09 -28.84 9.32
C TYR A 219 23.13 -28.02 8.05
N VAL A 220 22.13 -28.26 7.20
CA VAL A 220 21.72 -27.38 6.11
C VAL A 220 20.23 -27.16 6.23
N VAL A 221 19.82 -25.91 6.42
CA VAL A 221 18.42 -25.46 6.45
C VAL A 221 18.19 -24.58 5.23
N VAL A 222 17.21 -24.93 4.39
CA VAL A 222 16.85 -24.16 3.21
C VAL A 222 15.41 -23.72 3.34
N THR A 223 15.14 -22.43 3.17
CA THR A 223 13.81 -21.82 3.12
C THR A 223 13.54 -21.33 1.70
N LYS A 224 12.31 -21.49 1.21
CA LYS A 224 11.89 -20.99 -0.11
C LYS A 224 11.03 -19.74 -0.01
N GLY A 225 10.74 -19.14 -1.16
CA GLY A 225 9.93 -17.92 -1.29
C GLY A 225 10.78 -16.67 -1.55
N PRO A 226 10.15 -15.47 -1.61
CA PRO A 226 10.82 -14.21 -1.91
C PRO A 226 11.96 -13.86 -0.95
N LEU A 227 11.83 -14.29 0.31
CA LEU A 227 12.82 -14.12 1.37
C LEU A 227 13.63 -15.38 1.66
N GLY A 228 13.53 -16.40 0.81
CA GLY A 228 14.17 -17.70 0.99
C GLY A 228 15.70 -17.60 1.04
N ARG A 229 16.30 -18.39 1.92
CA ARG A 229 17.74 -18.46 2.17
C ARG A 229 18.19 -19.88 2.50
N SER A 230 19.47 -20.14 2.28
CA SER A 230 20.18 -21.35 2.74
C SER A 230 21.07 -20.99 3.93
N TYR A 231 21.00 -21.81 4.97
CA TYR A 231 21.77 -21.68 6.20
C TYR A 231 22.53 -22.98 6.40
N ALA A 232 23.82 -22.87 6.68
CA ALA A 232 24.65 -24.00 7.05
C ALA A 232 25.40 -23.67 8.33
N GLY A 233 25.60 -24.69 9.16
CA GLY A 233 26.25 -24.51 10.44
C GLY A 233 26.43 -25.83 11.15
N TRP A 234 26.64 -25.73 12.45
CA TRP A 234 26.82 -26.86 13.33
C TRP A 234 25.81 -26.83 14.47
N ILE A 235 25.50 -28.01 14.98
CA ILE A 235 24.70 -28.20 16.18
C ILE A 235 25.43 -29.20 17.09
N VAL A 236 25.52 -28.89 18.38
CA VAL A 236 26.11 -29.78 19.38
C VAL A 236 25.00 -30.48 20.16
N ILE A 237 25.14 -31.79 20.32
CA ILE A 237 24.36 -32.54 21.29
C ILE A 237 25.14 -32.58 22.60
N VAL A 238 24.53 -32.09 23.67
CA VAL A 238 24.98 -32.25 25.05
C VAL A 238 23.97 -33.10 25.83
N ARG A 239 24.33 -33.56 27.04
CA ARG A 239 23.43 -34.27 27.96
C ARG A 239 23.72 -33.87 29.40
#